data_AF-A0A0Q7ANJ0-F1
#
_entry.id   AF-A0A0Q7ANJ0-F1
#
_cell.length_a   1.000
_cell.length_b   1.000
_cell.length_c   1.000
_cell.angle_alpha   90.00
_cell.angle_beta   90.00
_cell.angle_gamma   90.00
#
_symmetry.space_group_name_H-M   'P 1'
#
loop_
_entity.id
_entity.type
_entity.pdbx_description
1 polymer ?
#
loop_
_entity_poly.entity_id
_entity_poly.type
_entity_poly.pdbx_seq_one_letter_code
_entity_poly.pdbx_strand_id
1 'polypeptide(L)'
;MNEAAGTATFTVTLSAASGQNVSVGYNTSNGTATAGADYTSTSGTLTFVPGGPLTQTVTVTIANDTTYEGSETFNVNLVTPTNATISDNLGLGTIKDDGTGIGGTDNDTPSLAVSNVGVTEGTDAYAQFAVTLSNQSATPTTVGLALTAGTAAGAGVDYGTAGAGNLQVSTDGGTTWIDATSVTIAAGTTSVLVRTPITNDALDEAAENFTLTATTTAGTTSNASAIGTATITDNDPTPSLSINDITVNEAAGTATFTVLHRDQRHPHLRPGRPPHANHHGRDRQRHPL
;
A
#
# COMPACT_ATOMS: atom_id res chain seq x y z
N MET A 1 -9.79 27.62 -8.52
CA MET A 1 -8.51 28.08 -7.96
C MET A 1 -7.81 26.88 -7.36
N ASN A 2 -6.48 26.91 -7.26
CA ASN A 2 -5.79 25.96 -6.38
C ASN A 2 -6.11 26.34 -4.93
N GLU A 3 -6.13 25.38 -4.01
CA GLU A 3 -6.40 25.68 -2.59
C GLU A 3 -5.35 26.59 -1.95
N ALA A 4 -4.09 26.48 -2.37
CA ALA A 4 -3.02 27.38 -1.93
C ALA A 4 -3.12 28.80 -2.47
N ALA A 5 -4.15 29.12 -3.27
CA ALA A 5 -4.40 30.49 -3.72
C ALA A 5 -4.65 31.46 -2.55
N GLY A 6 -5.02 30.94 -1.37
CA GLY A 6 -5.37 31.70 -0.16
C GLY A 6 -6.68 32.46 -0.26
N THR A 7 -7.08 32.92 -1.45
CA THR A 7 -8.38 33.55 -1.68
C THR A 7 -8.96 33.23 -3.06
N ALA A 8 -10.29 33.21 -3.12
CA ALA A 8 -11.09 33.25 -4.32
C ALA A 8 -11.67 34.66 -4.49
N THR A 9 -11.51 35.25 -5.67
CA THR A 9 -12.06 36.59 -5.97
C THR A 9 -13.11 36.51 -7.06
N PHE A 10 -14.29 37.02 -6.77
CA PHE A 10 -15.45 37.09 -7.66
C PHE A 10 -15.71 38.53 -8.06
N THR A 11 -15.82 38.81 -9.35
CA THR A 11 -16.12 40.16 -9.86
C THR A 11 -17.61 40.30 -10.10
N VAL A 12 -18.24 41.23 -9.38
CA VAL A 12 -19.63 41.63 -9.57
C VAL A 12 -19.66 42.85 -10.49
N THR A 13 -20.40 42.74 -11.60
CA THR A 13 -20.45 43.78 -12.63
C THR A 13 -21.86 44.36 -12.73
N LEU A 14 -21.95 45.69 -12.70
CA LEU A 14 -23.14 46.44 -13.05
C LEU A 14 -23.15 46.67 -14.57
N SER A 15 -24.24 46.29 -15.24
CA SER A 15 -24.31 46.32 -16.72
C SER A 15 -24.33 47.72 -17.33
N ALA A 16 -24.76 48.73 -16.56
CA ALA A 16 -24.77 50.13 -16.97
C ALA A 16 -24.68 51.05 -15.75
N ALA A 17 -24.17 52.26 -15.93
CA ALA A 17 -24.15 53.27 -14.87
C ALA A 17 -25.58 53.65 -14.44
N SER A 18 -25.77 53.87 -13.14
CA SER A 18 -27.02 54.36 -12.57
C SER A 18 -26.84 55.80 -12.04
N GLY A 19 -27.90 56.60 -12.14
CA GLY A 19 -27.97 57.91 -11.48
C GLY A 19 -28.23 57.81 -9.97
N GLN A 20 -28.59 56.63 -9.47
CA GLN A 20 -28.86 56.33 -8.07
C GLN A 20 -27.81 55.35 -7.51
N ASN A 21 -27.62 55.33 -6.19
CA ASN A 21 -26.86 54.25 -5.55
C ASN A 21 -27.53 52.90 -5.84
N VAL A 22 -26.76 51.96 -6.38
CA VAL A 22 -27.18 50.56 -6.54
C VAL A 22 -26.50 49.74 -5.45
N SER A 23 -27.26 48.93 -4.73
CA SER A 23 -26.70 48.02 -3.72
C SER A 23 -27.13 46.60 -3.98
N VAL A 24 -26.28 45.64 -3.66
CA VAL A 24 -26.60 44.21 -3.70
C VAL A 24 -25.96 43.52 -2.51
N GLY A 25 -26.74 42.72 -1.79
CA GLY A 25 -26.22 41.85 -0.74
C GLY A 25 -25.51 40.65 -1.35
N TYR A 26 -24.59 40.05 -0.61
CA TYR A 26 -24.01 38.77 -0.99
C TYR A 26 -23.80 37.85 0.21
N ASN A 27 -23.84 36.55 -0.02
CA ASN A 27 -23.45 35.52 0.95
C ASN A 27 -22.84 34.31 0.24
N THR A 28 -21.96 33.58 0.91
CA THR A 28 -21.48 32.28 0.44
C THR A 28 -22.44 31.16 0.83
N SER A 29 -22.47 30.09 0.03
CA SER A 29 -23.14 28.84 0.38
C SER A 29 -22.33 27.63 -0.07
N ASN A 30 -22.41 26.55 0.70
CA ASN A 30 -21.69 25.31 0.42
C ASN A 30 -22.12 24.69 -0.92
N GLY A 31 -21.19 23.99 -1.55
CA GLY A 31 -21.46 22.99 -2.58
C GLY A 31 -20.95 21.65 -2.06
N THR A 32 -19.95 21.08 -2.72
CA THR A 32 -19.16 19.98 -2.12
C THR A 32 -18.15 20.52 -1.11
N ALA A 33 -17.59 21.72 -1.35
CA ALA A 33 -16.81 22.45 -0.37
C ALA A 33 -17.74 23.06 0.69
N THR A 34 -17.31 22.99 1.94
CA THR A 34 -17.99 23.38 3.16
C THR A 34 -17.27 24.51 3.88
N ALA A 35 -18.06 25.47 4.39
CA ALA A 35 -17.51 26.57 5.17
C ALA A 35 -16.89 26.06 6.48
N GLY A 36 -15.68 26.51 6.77
CA GLY A 36 -14.90 26.16 7.96
C GLY A 36 -13.84 25.08 7.71
N ALA A 37 -14.11 24.14 6.81
CA ALA A 37 -13.10 23.19 6.32
C ALA A 37 -12.37 23.80 5.12
N ASP A 38 -13.10 24.15 4.06
CA ASP A 38 -12.49 24.41 2.74
C ASP A 38 -12.43 25.92 2.41
N TYR A 39 -13.34 26.70 3.00
CA TYR A 39 -13.35 28.16 2.85
C TYR A 39 -13.98 28.87 4.05
N THR A 40 -13.71 30.16 4.22
CA THR A 40 -14.39 30.98 5.26
C THR A 40 -15.69 31.55 4.70
N SER A 41 -16.82 31.31 5.40
CA SER A 41 -18.10 31.91 5.00
C SER A 41 -18.04 33.43 5.03
N THR A 42 -18.41 34.06 3.92
CA THR A 42 -18.37 35.52 3.76
C THR A 42 -19.75 36.05 3.34
N SER A 43 -20.19 37.15 3.94
CA SER A 43 -21.40 37.86 3.53
C SER A 43 -21.22 39.37 3.70
N GLY A 44 -21.98 40.16 2.94
CA GLY A 44 -21.91 41.61 3.01
C GLY A 44 -22.83 42.31 2.03
N THR A 45 -22.53 43.57 1.73
CA THR A 45 -23.24 44.37 0.74
C THR A 45 -22.25 45.15 -0.11
N LEU A 46 -22.38 45.07 -1.42
CA LEU A 46 -21.66 45.91 -2.37
C LEU A 46 -22.52 47.13 -2.71
N THR A 47 -21.90 48.31 -2.79
CA THR A 47 -22.58 49.56 -3.15
C THR A 47 -21.88 50.21 -4.33
N PHE A 48 -22.58 50.37 -5.45
CA PHE A 48 -22.15 51.11 -6.63
C PHE A 48 -22.72 52.52 -6.56
N VAL A 49 -21.84 53.51 -6.43
CA VAL A 49 -22.24 54.93 -6.38
C VAL A 49 -22.31 55.52 -7.80
N PRO A 50 -23.20 56.50 -8.05
CA PRO A 50 -23.25 57.22 -9.32
C PRO A 50 -21.90 57.76 -9.74
N GLY A 51 -21.51 57.53 -10.99
CA GLY A 51 -20.20 57.93 -11.54
C GLY A 51 -19.01 57.11 -11.05
N GLY A 52 -19.22 56.09 -10.20
CA GLY A 52 -18.18 55.17 -9.74
C GLY A 52 -17.88 54.03 -10.72
N PRO A 53 -16.96 53.11 -10.35
CA PRO A 53 -16.67 51.90 -11.12
C PRO A 53 -17.92 51.03 -11.28
N LEU A 54 -18.03 50.35 -12.43
CA LEU A 54 -19.10 49.38 -12.70
C LEU A 54 -18.75 47.97 -12.22
N THR A 55 -17.57 47.78 -11.64
CA THR A 55 -17.14 46.48 -11.09
C THR A 55 -16.74 46.65 -9.64
N GLN A 56 -17.07 45.63 -8.84
CA GLN A 56 -16.59 45.44 -7.48
C GLN A 56 -16.30 43.97 -7.25
N THR A 57 -15.55 43.65 -6.20
CA THR A 57 -15.13 42.28 -5.93
C THR A 57 -15.65 41.78 -4.59
N VAL A 58 -15.99 40.50 -4.56
CA VAL A 58 -16.15 39.72 -3.33
C VAL A 58 -14.94 38.80 -3.21
N THR A 59 -14.26 38.85 -2.07
CA THR A 59 -13.12 37.99 -1.78
C THR A 59 -13.52 36.99 -0.69
N VAL A 60 -13.27 35.71 -0.95
CA VAL A 60 -13.54 34.60 -0.04
C VAL A 60 -12.20 33.95 0.29
N THR A 61 -11.88 33.78 1.57
CA THR A 61 -10.66 33.09 2.00
C THR A 61 -10.80 31.59 1.79
N ILE A 62 -9.79 30.97 1.18
CA ILE A 62 -9.71 29.53 0.93
C ILE A 62 -8.78 28.92 1.97
N ALA A 63 -9.17 27.78 2.55
CA ALA A 63 -8.32 27.01 3.44
C ALA A 63 -7.44 26.07 2.60
N ASN A 64 -6.23 25.80 3.10
CA ASN A 64 -5.29 24.88 2.51
C ASN A 64 -4.90 23.89 3.59
N ASP A 65 -4.85 22.61 3.25
CA ASP A 65 -4.32 21.62 4.19
C ASP A 65 -3.35 20.62 3.53
N THR A 66 -3.47 19.33 3.82
CA THR A 66 -2.60 18.27 3.29
C THR A 66 -3.41 17.03 2.89
N THR A 67 -4.73 17.07 3.02
CA THR A 67 -5.65 15.97 2.79
C THR A 67 -6.14 16.05 1.36
N TYR A 68 -6.15 14.92 0.64
CA TYR A 68 -6.71 14.95 -0.69
C TYR A 68 -8.24 14.93 -0.70
N GLU A 69 -8.92 16.04 -1.00
CA GLU A 69 -10.38 16.06 -1.23
C GLU A 69 -10.80 16.03 -2.70
N GLY A 70 -9.87 16.33 -3.62
CA GLY A 70 -10.15 16.45 -5.04
C GLY A 70 -10.65 17.84 -5.43
N SER A 71 -11.51 17.92 -6.46
CA SER A 71 -12.09 19.21 -6.87
C SER A 71 -13.41 19.45 -6.18
N GLU A 72 -13.51 20.56 -5.47
CA GLU A 72 -14.69 20.90 -4.70
C GLU A 72 -15.29 22.25 -5.10
N THR A 73 -16.57 22.46 -4.80
CA THR A 73 -17.28 23.67 -5.22
C THR A 73 -18.00 24.37 -4.08
N PHE A 74 -18.04 25.69 -4.13
CA PHE A 74 -18.88 26.55 -3.28
C PHE A 74 -19.47 27.68 -4.12
N ASN A 75 -20.42 28.43 -3.59
CA ASN A 75 -21.08 29.51 -4.32
C ASN A 75 -21.00 30.86 -3.59
N VAL A 76 -21.02 31.95 -4.34
CA VAL A 76 -21.35 33.30 -3.89
C VAL A 76 -22.69 33.70 -4.49
N ASN A 77 -23.68 33.94 -3.64
CA ASN A 77 -25.03 34.32 -4.05
C ASN A 77 -25.22 35.83 -3.93
N LEU A 78 -25.72 36.48 -5.00
CA LEU A 78 -26.22 37.85 -4.94
C LEU A 78 -27.67 37.87 -4.49
N VAL A 79 -27.99 38.73 -3.52
CA VAL A 79 -29.31 38.83 -2.89
C VAL A 79 -29.72 40.28 -2.67
N THR A 80 -31.03 40.49 -2.44
CA THR A 80 -31.60 41.78 -2.00
C THR A 80 -31.09 43.00 -2.81
N PRO A 81 -31.23 43.02 -4.15
CA PRO A 81 -30.79 44.15 -4.94
C PRO A 81 -31.68 45.37 -4.69
N THR A 82 -31.09 46.56 -4.71
CA THR A 82 -31.79 47.84 -4.65
C THR A 82 -31.40 48.68 -5.86
N ASN A 83 -32.39 49.28 -6.53
CA ASN A 83 -32.23 50.08 -7.77
C ASN A 83 -31.57 49.31 -8.94
N ALA A 84 -31.60 47.97 -8.90
CA ALA A 84 -31.15 47.09 -9.97
C ALA A 84 -31.92 45.76 -9.93
N THR A 85 -31.80 44.97 -10.98
CA THR A 85 -32.22 43.57 -11.03
C THR A 85 -30.98 42.67 -11.12
N ILE A 86 -31.09 41.44 -10.65
CA ILE A 86 -30.02 40.44 -10.75
C ILE A 86 -30.32 39.56 -11.98
N SER A 87 -29.44 39.60 -12.99
CA SER A 87 -29.55 38.75 -14.17
C SER A 87 -28.99 37.35 -13.95
N ASP A 88 -27.93 37.27 -13.15
CA ASP A 88 -27.28 36.04 -12.68
C ASP A 88 -26.92 36.25 -11.21
N ASN A 89 -27.46 35.39 -10.36
CA ASN A 89 -27.27 35.50 -8.92
C ASN A 89 -26.18 34.58 -8.38
N LEU A 90 -25.55 33.75 -9.21
CA LEU A 90 -24.71 32.65 -8.75
C LEU A 90 -23.28 32.75 -9.29
N GLY A 91 -22.32 33.01 -8.40
CA GLY A 91 -20.90 32.83 -8.69
C GLY A 91 -20.42 31.46 -8.19
N LEU A 92 -20.07 30.55 -9.10
CA LEU A 92 -19.49 29.25 -8.75
C LEU A 92 -17.97 29.36 -8.52
N GLY A 93 -17.52 28.98 -7.32
CA GLY A 93 -16.11 28.74 -6.99
C GLY A 93 -15.78 27.26 -7.09
N THR A 94 -14.60 26.93 -7.61
CA THR A 94 -14.07 25.55 -7.63
C THR A 94 -12.68 25.52 -7.03
N ILE A 95 -12.53 24.89 -5.86
CA ILE A 95 -11.26 24.66 -5.17
C ILE A 95 -10.64 23.37 -5.75
N LYS A 96 -9.33 23.36 -5.94
CA LYS A 96 -8.60 22.26 -6.56
C LYS A 96 -7.34 21.95 -5.77
N ASP A 97 -7.14 20.66 -5.60
CA ASP A 97 -6.08 20.09 -4.77
C ASP A 97 -5.11 19.19 -5.59
N ASP A 98 -5.26 19.19 -6.91
CA ASP A 98 -4.43 18.41 -7.84
C ASP A 98 -3.17 19.14 -8.32
N GLY A 99 -2.71 20.18 -7.60
CA GLY A 99 -1.63 21.05 -8.07
C GLY A 99 -2.01 22.03 -9.16
N THR A 100 -3.26 21.99 -9.65
CA THR A 100 -3.71 22.84 -10.75
C THR A 100 -4.59 24.00 -10.28
N GLY A 101 -4.65 25.03 -11.11
CA GLY A 101 -5.49 26.20 -10.89
C GLY A 101 -4.67 27.47 -10.71
N ILE A 102 -5.38 28.59 -10.61
CA ILE A 102 -4.76 29.88 -10.32
C ILE A 102 -4.34 29.94 -8.85
N GLY A 103 -3.24 30.64 -8.57
CA GLY A 103 -2.84 31.03 -7.22
C GLY A 103 -1.93 30.06 -6.46
N GLY A 104 -1.61 28.89 -7.01
CA GLY A 104 -0.72 27.93 -6.34
C GLY A 104 -0.37 26.73 -7.20
N THR A 105 0.52 25.89 -6.67
CA THR A 105 0.93 24.59 -7.26
C THR A 105 0.84 23.48 -6.22
N ASP A 106 0.13 23.71 -5.13
CA ASP A 106 0.04 22.76 -4.03
C ASP A 106 -0.81 21.56 -4.43
N ASN A 107 -0.29 20.37 -4.18
CA ASN A 107 -0.82 19.13 -4.73
C ASN A 107 -0.82 18.05 -3.66
N ASP A 108 -1.99 17.81 -3.07
CA ASP A 108 -2.14 16.77 -2.07
C ASP A 108 -2.53 15.43 -2.69
N THR A 109 -2.49 15.28 -4.02
CA THR A 109 -2.70 13.96 -4.64
C THR A 109 -1.72 12.92 -4.07
N PRO A 110 -2.19 11.89 -3.34
CA PRO A 110 -1.30 11.05 -2.57
C PRO A 110 -0.46 10.15 -3.47
N SER A 111 0.79 9.92 -3.10
CA SER A 111 1.64 8.91 -3.73
C SER A 111 1.53 7.58 -3.00
N LEU A 112 1.49 6.49 -3.77
CA LEU A 112 1.50 5.13 -3.24
C LEU A 112 2.94 4.65 -3.04
N ALA A 113 3.22 3.98 -1.93
CA ALA A 113 4.49 3.34 -1.66
C ALA A 113 4.31 1.95 -1.03
N VAL A 114 5.32 1.09 -1.19
CA VAL A 114 5.43 -0.21 -0.54
C VAL A 114 6.82 -0.29 0.11
N SER A 115 6.89 -0.67 1.39
CA SER A 115 8.17 -0.77 2.11
C SER A 115 9.04 -1.91 1.58
N ASN A 116 10.36 -1.77 1.67
CA ASN A 116 11.27 -2.92 1.58
C ASN A 116 11.34 -3.64 2.93
N VAL A 117 11.56 -4.95 2.91
CA VAL A 117 11.61 -5.78 4.12
C VAL A 117 12.79 -6.75 4.06
N GLY A 118 13.42 -7.01 5.20
CA GLY A 118 14.42 -8.06 5.35
C GLY A 118 13.89 -9.07 6.35
N VAL A 119 13.99 -10.36 6.01
CA VAL A 119 13.54 -11.48 6.85
C VAL A 119 14.60 -12.56 6.88
N THR A 120 14.63 -13.33 7.95
CA THR A 120 15.51 -14.51 8.10
C THR A 120 14.67 -15.76 8.24
N GLU A 121 14.98 -16.79 7.45
CA GLU A 121 14.27 -18.06 7.53
C GLU A 121 14.38 -18.67 8.94
N GLY A 122 13.33 -19.39 9.34
CA GLY A 122 13.22 -20.04 10.66
C GLY A 122 13.14 -19.09 11.85
N THR A 123 13.33 -17.79 11.63
CA THR A 123 13.17 -16.74 12.63
C THR A 123 11.88 -15.96 12.37
N ASP A 124 11.72 -15.46 11.15
CA ASP A 124 10.56 -14.68 10.74
C ASP A 124 9.56 -15.57 10.01
N ALA A 125 8.34 -15.66 10.54
CA ALA A 125 7.29 -16.44 9.90
C ALA A 125 6.70 -15.77 8.64
N TYR A 126 6.88 -14.45 8.49
CA TYR A 126 6.27 -13.66 7.43
C TYR A 126 7.18 -12.51 6.98
N ALA A 127 7.17 -12.23 5.68
CA ALA A 127 7.57 -10.93 5.15
C ALA A 127 6.36 -9.99 5.20
N GLN A 128 6.44 -8.95 6.03
CA GLN A 128 5.36 -7.99 6.25
C GLN A 128 5.71 -6.61 5.68
N PHE A 129 5.05 -6.25 4.58
CA PHE A 129 5.13 -4.96 3.91
C PHE A 129 4.13 -3.97 4.50
N ALA A 130 4.54 -2.71 4.59
CA ALA A 130 3.61 -1.59 4.72
C ALA A 130 3.28 -1.06 3.31
N VAL A 131 1.99 -0.94 3.01
CA VAL A 131 1.50 -0.24 1.81
C VAL A 131 0.91 1.08 2.28
N THR A 132 1.46 2.19 1.78
CA THR A 132 1.22 3.53 2.33
C THR A 132 0.85 4.56 1.28
N LEU A 133 0.05 5.56 1.70
CA LEU A 133 -0.14 6.83 1.01
C LEU A 133 0.73 7.92 1.68
N SER A 134 1.25 8.87 0.90
CA SER A 134 2.07 9.98 1.44
C SER A 134 1.32 10.91 2.39
N ASN A 135 0.00 11.00 2.24
CA ASN A 135 -0.90 11.86 2.99
C ASN A 135 -2.31 11.25 2.94
N GLN A 136 -3.23 11.83 3.72
CA GLN A 136 -4.61 11.34 3.79
C GLN A 136 -5.37 11.66 2.50
N SER A 137 -6.42 10.88 2.24
CA SER A 137 -7.43 11.18 1.22
C SER A 137 -8.81 11.16 1.89
N ALA A 138 -9.67 12.11 1.54
CA ALA A 138 -11.06 12.15 2.00
C ALA A 138 -11.92 11.04 1.39
N THR A 139 -11.42 10.38 0.34
CA THR A 139 -12.04 9.20 -0.27
C THR A 139 -11.16 7.96 -0.13
N PRO A 140 -11.73 6.76 -0.03
CA PRO A 140 -10.94 5.54 0.11
C PRO A 140 -10.16 5.20 -1.17
N THR A 141 -8.95 4.65 -1.00
CA THR A 141 -8.08 4.20 -2.09
C THR A 141 -7.96 2.69 -2.04
N THR A 142 -8.27 2.00 -3.14
CA THR A 142 -8.14 0.53 -3.24
C THR A 142 -6.96 0.16 -4.12
N VAL A 143 -6.14 -0.77 -3.64
CA VAL A 143 -4.97 -1.29 -4.34
C VAL A 143 -5.10 -2.79 -4.56
N GLY A 144 -4.80 -3.24 -5.77
CA GLY A 144 -4.54 -4.64 -6.10
C GLY A 144 -3.11 -5.01 -5.72
N LEU A 145 -2.91 -6.25 -5.31
CA LEU A 145 -1.65 -6.76 -4.76
C LEU A 145 -1.19 -7.98 -5.56
N ALA A 146 0.09 -8.01 -5.92
CA ALA A 146 0.70 -9.13 -6.62
C ALA A 146 2.13 -9.38 -6.13
N LEU A 147 2.46 -10.64 -5.86
CA LEU A 147 3.83 -11.06 -5.60
C LEU A 147 4.49 -11.49 -6.92
N THR A 148 5.73 -11.07 -7.12
CA THR A 148 6.56 -11.49 -8.26
C THR A 148 7.84 -12.10 -7.72
N ALA A 149 8.13 -13.33 -8.16
CA ALA A 149 9.36 -14.04 -7.83
C ALA A 149 10.58 -13.26 -8.34
N GLY A 150 11.63 -13.21 -7.52
CA GLY A 150 12.95 -12.71 -7.89
C GLY A 150 13.89 -13.89 -8.02
N THR A 151 14.93 -13.94 -7.19
CA THR A 151 15.73 -15.16 -7.01
C THR A 151 14.99 -16.17 -6.12
N ALA A 152 14.19 -15.68 -5.17
CA ALA A 152 13.29 -16.51 -4.38
C ALA A 152 12.08 -16.94 -5.21
N ALA A 153 11.80 -18.23 -5.20
CA ALA A 153 10.65 -18.92 -5.73
C ALA A 153 9.45 -18.94 -4.75
N GLY A 154 8.26 -18.67 -5.30
CA GLY A 154 7.02 -18.74 -4.54
C GLY A 154 6.47 -20.16 -4.42
N ALA A 155 5.16 -20.25 -4.13
CA ALA A 155 4.42 -21.51 -3.98
C ALA A 155 4.92 -22.40 -2.83
N GLY A 156 5.51 -21.79 -1.80
CA GLY A 156 6.02 -22.46 -0.61
C GLY A 156 7.40 -23.10 -0.79
N VAL A 157 8.15 -22.72 -1.83
CA VAL A 157 9.59 -22.99 -1.89
C VAL A 157 10.28 -22.06 -0.89
N ASP A 158 10.36 -20.76 -1.16
CA ASP A 158 11.00 -19.79 -0.24
C ASP A 158 9.96 -18.89 0.44
N TYR A 159 8.85 -18.62 -0.27
CA TYR A 159 7.75 -17.83 0.26
C TYR A 159 6.38 -18.28 -0.24
N GLY A 160 5.37 -17.81 0.48
CA GLY A 160 3.98 -18.07 0.17
C GLY A 160 3.50 -19.46 0.58
N THR A 161 2.31 -19.81 0.09
CA THR A 161 1.77 -21.16 0.22
C THR A 161 1.56 -21.78 -1.16
N ALA A 162 1.58 -23.11 -1.23
CA ALA A 162 1.15 -23.80 -2.43
C ALA A 162 -0.36 -23.55 -2.66
N GLY A 163 -0.71 -22.88 -3.76
CA GLY A 163 -2.11 -22.56 -4.10
C GLY A 163 -2.51 -21.10 -3.83
N ALA A 164 -3.83 -20.84 -3.68
CA ALA A 164 -4.43 -19.50 -3.77
C ALA A 164 -4.24 -18.58 -2.54
N GLY A 165 -3.64 -19.04 -1.45
CA GLY A 165 -3.52 -18.31 -0.17
C GLY A 165 -2.17 -17.63 0.05
N ASN A 166 -1.73 -16.77 -0.88
CA ASN A 166 -0.37 -16.24 -0.85
C ASN A 166 -0.23 -14.87 -0.13
N LEU A 167 -1.32 -14.11 0.00
CA LEU A 167 -1.29 -12.77 0.56
C LEU A 167 -2.34 -12.59 1.65
N GLN A 168 -1.90 -12.03 2.77
CA GLN A 168 -2.75 -11.62 3.88
C GLN A 168 -2.67 -10.11 4.05
N VAL A 169 -3.80 -9.48 4.33
CA VAL A 169 -3.89 -8.03 4.56
C VAL A 169 -4.47 -7.72 5.93
N SER A 170 -4.04 -6.61 6.50
CA SER A 170 -4.53 -6.08 7.77
C SER A 170 -4.76 -4.57 7.66
N THR A 171 -5.93 -4.14 8.12
CA THR A 171 -6.34 -2.73 8.20
C THR A 171 -6.41 -2.20 9.63
N ASP A 172 -5.99 -3.00 10.62
CA ASP A 172 -6.09 -2.71 12.06
C ASP A 172 -4.74 -2.83 12.78
N GLY A 173 -3.67 -2.48 12.06
CA GLY A 173 -2.30 -2.47 12.61
C GLY A 173 -1.74 -3.87 12.86
N GLY A 174 -2.25 -4.89 12.19
CA GLY A 174 -1.76 -6.27 12.29
C GLY A 174 -2.50 -7.12 13.33
N THR A 175 -3.63 -6.64 13.87
CA THR A 175 -4.42 -7.37 14.87
C THR A 175 -5.21 -8.50 14.21
N THR A 176 -5.84 -8.24 13.06
CA THR A 176 -6.54 -9.23 12.26
C THR A 176 -5.93 -9.31 10.85
N TRP A 177 -5.98 -10.52 10.28
CA TRP A 177 -5.41 -10.82 8.97
C TRP A 177 -6.41 -11.63 8.16
N ILE A 178 -6.65 -11.19 6.92
CA ILE A 178 -7.54 -11.87 5.97
C ILE A 178 -6.79 -12.16 4.68
N ASP A 179 -7.06 -13.32 4.07
CA ASP A 179 -6.50 -13.66 2.77
C ASP A 179 -7.13 -12.77 1.69
N ALA A 180 -6.32 -11.97 0.98
CA ALA A 180 -6.80 -11.07 -0.05
C ALA A 180 -5.70 -10.68 -1.05
N THR A 181 -6.10 -10.48 -2.30
CA THR A 181 -5.23 -9.93 -3.37
C THR A 181 -5.51 -8.44 -3.63
N SER A 182 -6.27 -7.81 -2.76
CA SER A 182 -6.55 -6.37 -2.80
C SER A 182 -6.88 -5.87 -1.41
N VAL A 183 -6.59 -4.61 -1.14
CA VAL A 183 -6.92 -3.95 0.13
C VAL A 183 -7.32 -2.51 -0.11
N THR A 184 -8.24 -2.01 0.72
CA THR A 184 -8.67 -0.61 0.71
C THR A 184 -8.04 0.12 1.88
N ILE A 185 -7.32 1.20 1.60
CA ILE A 185 -6.91 2.20 2.57
C ILE A 185 -8.11 3.14 2.75
N ALA A 186 -8.68 3.16 3.96
CA ALA A 186 -9.89 3.93 4.24
C ALA A 186 -9.61 5.44 4.18
N ALA A 187 -10.65 6.22 3.90
CA ALA A 187 -10.58 7.68 3.97
C ALA A 187 -10.03 8.15 5.35
N GLY A 188 -9.18 9.16 5.34
CA GLY A 188 -8.51 9.66 6.55
C GLY A 188 -7.42 8.73 7.13
N THR A 189 -7.08 7.63 6.45
CA THR A 189 -5.97 6.75 6.84
C THR A 189 -4.90 6.72 5.74
N THR A 190 -3.69 6.31 6.10
CA THR A 190 -2.54 6.35 5.18
C THR A 190 -1.83 5.02 5.03
N SER A 191 -2.23 3.96 5.74
CA SER A 191 -1.50 2.69 5.67
C SER A 191 -2.34 1.48 5.94
N VAL A 192 -1.92 0.38 5.34
CA VAL A 192 -2.36 -0.99 5.61
C VAL A 192 -1.14 -1.91 5.59
N LEU A 193 -1.24 -3.06 6.25
CA LEU A 193 -0.17 -4.05 6.25
C LEU A 193 -0.53 -5.20 5.31
N VAL A 194 0.47 -5.72 4.62
CA VAL A 194 0.37 -6.85 3.72
C VAL A 194 1.48 -7.83 4.07
N ARG A 195 1.19 -9.13 4.15
CA ARG A 195 2.22 -10.13 4.43
C ARG A 195 2.04 -11.41 3.62
N THR A 196 3.14 -12.12 3.46
CA THR A 196 3.19 -13.47 2.90
C THR A 196 4.09 -14.34 3.81
N PRO A 197 3.75 -15.63 4.02
CA PRO A 197 4.59 -16.49 4.85
C PRO A 197 5.96 -16.71 4.21
N ILE A 198 6.97 -16.94 5.04
CA ILE A 198 8.32 -17.36 4.65
C ILE A 198 8.47 -18.84 4.98
N THR A 199 9.02 -19.59 4.04
CA THR A 199 9.35 -20.99 4.28
C THR A 199 10.70 -21.05 4.99
N ASN A 200 10.89 -22.06 5.81
CA ASN A 200 12.21 -22.43 6.30
C ASN A 200 12.48 -23.84 5.81
N ASP A 201 13.62 -24.07 5.18
CA ASP A 201 14.03 -25.42 4.83
C ASP A 201 15.33 -25.89 5.53
N ALA A 202 16.16 -26.65 4.84
CA ALA A 202 17.40 -27.22 5.37
C ALA A 202 18.56 -27.08 4.36
N LEU A 203 18.40 -26.24 3.34
CA LEU A 203 19.34 -26.00 2.26
C LEU A 203 20.11 -24.71 2.55
N ASP A 204 21.45 -24.78 2.44
CA ASP A 204 22.28 -23.57 2.45
C ASP A 204 22.12 -22.84 1.11
N GLU A 205 21.57 -21.64 1.18
CA GLU A 205 21.23 -20.80 0.04
C GLU A 205 21.87 -19.41 0.18
N ALA A 206 22.06 -18.73 -0.95
CA ALA A 206 22.46 -17.33 -0.91
C ALA A 206 21.27 -16.47 -0.43
N ALA A 207 21.51 -15.23 0.01
CA ALA A 207 20.40 -14.32 0.27
C ALA A 207 19.60 -14.06 -1.02
N GLU A 208 18.29 -14.20 -0.92
CA GLU A 208 17.38 -14.17 -2.06
C GLU A 208 16.34 -13.05 -1.95
N ASN A 209 15.59 -12.79 -3.02
CA ASN A 209 14.56 -11.77 -2.99
C ASN A 209 13.32 -12.11 -3.82
N PHE A 210 12.21 -11.49 -3.44
CA PHE A 210 10.98 -11.37 -4.23
C PHE A 210 10.39 -9.97 -4.03
N THR A 211 9.35 -9.64 -4.79
CA THR A 211 8.73 -8.30 -4.72
C THR A 211 7.22 -8.37 -4.50
N LEU A 212 6.70 -7.37 -3.78
CA LEU A 212 5.28 -7.05 -3.71
C LEU A 212 5.02 -5.81 -4.57
N THR A 213 4.14 -5.95 -5.56
CA THR A 213 3.59 -4.82 -6.33
C THR A 213 2.21 -4.47 -5.80
N ALA A 214 2.00 -3.21 -5.45
CA ALA A 214 0.69 -2.63 -5.20
C ALA A 214 0.30 -1.72 -6.37
N THR A 215 -0.92 -1.87 -6.89
CA THR A 215 -1.43 -1.11 -8.04
C THR A 215 -2.77 -0.50 -7.68
N THR A 216 -2.91 0.82 -7.81
CA THR A 216 -4.18 1.51 -7.57
C THR A 216 -5.24 1.03 -8.55
N THR A 217 -6.35 0.50 -8.04
CA THR A 217 -7.49 0.02 -8.84
C THR A 217 -8.73 0.89 -8.67
N ALA A 218 -8.82 1.66 -7.58
CA ALA A 218 -9.83 2.71 -7.37
C ALA A 218 -9.29 3.79 -6.42
N GLY A 219 -9.80 5.02 -6.56
CA GLY A 219 -9.26 6.21 -5.89
C GLY A 219 -8.20 6.92 -6.73
N THR A 220 -7.60 7.98 -6.18
CA THR A 220 -6.60 8.79 -6.89
C THR A 220 -5.25 8.66 -6.21
N THR A 221 -4.22 8.37 -7.00
CA THR A 221 -2.82 8.45 -6.58
C THR A 221 -1.97 9.07 -7.69
N SER A 222 -0.88 9.75 -7.34
CA SER A 222 0.01 10.41 -8.31
C SER A 222 0.84 9.41 -9.13
N ASN A 223 1.10 8.22 -8.56
CA ASN A 223 1.64 7.05 -9.25
C ASN A 223 0.63 5.91 -9.22
N ALA A 224 0.47 5.20 -10.34
CA ALA A 224 -0.50 4.10 -10.47
C ALA A 224 -0.08 2.82 -9.72
N SER A 225 1.21 2.68 -9.41
CA SER A 225 1.75 1.48 -8.77
C SER A 225 3.04 1.80 -8.01
N ALA A 226 3.34 0.95 -7.02
CA ALA A 226 4.57 0.95 -6.24
C ALA A 226 5.03 -0.48 -5.95
N ILE A 227 6.33 -0.65 -5.74
CA ILE A 227 6.97 -1.95 -5.55
C ILE A 227 7.83 -1.90 -4.28
N GLY A 228 7.73 -2.93 -3.45
CA GLY A 228 8.62 -3.18 -2.32
C GLY A 228 9.30 -4.54 -2.48
N THR A 229 10.58 -4.61 -2.11
CA THR A 229 11.38 -5.83 -2.18
C THR A 229 11.48 -6.48 -0.80
N ALA A 230 11.25 -7.79 -0.74
CA ALA A 230 11.64 -8.63 0.38
C ALA A 230 12.98 -9.30 0.10
N THR A 231 13.90 -9.24 1.04
CA THR A 231 15.14 -10.01 1.02
C THR A 231 15.08 -11.09 2.10
N ILE A 232 15.27 -12.35 1.71
CA ILE A 232 15.32 -13.51 2.58
C ILE A 232 16.78 -13.84 2.86
N THR A 233 17.14 -13.97 4.14
CA THR A 233 18.46 -14.44 4.57
C THR A 233 18.33 -15.88 5.04
N ASP A 234 19.14 -16.74 4.45
CA ASP A 234 19.24 -18.16 4.82
C ASP A 234 19.79 -18.33 6.24
N ASN A 235 19.26 -19.30 6.97
CA ASN A 235 19.65 -19.63 8.33
C ASN A 235 20.39 -20.99 8.44
N ASP A 236 20.58 -21.69 7.33
CA ASP A 236 21.17 -23.01 7.31
C ASP A 236 22.70 -22.97 7.29
N PRO A 237 23.36 -24.01 7.84
CA PRO A 237 24.81 -24.06 7.89
C PRO A 237 25.40 -24.45 6.53
N THR A 238 26.39 -23.68 6.07
CA THR A 238 27.15 -23.99 4.86
C THR A 238 27.73 -25.42 4.86
N PRO A 239 27.51 -26.21 3.79
CA PRO A 239 27.99 -27.57 3.68
C PRO A 239 29.51 -27.66 3.85
N SER A 240 29.96 -28.56 4.72
CA SER A 240 31.38 -28.81 4.95
C SER A 240 31.81 -30.18 4.42
N LEU A 241 32.97 -30.24 3.77
CA LEU A 241 33.63 -31.49 3.41
C LEU A 241 34.69 -31.86 4.44
N SER A 242 34.82 -33.16 4.72
CA SER A 242 35.89 -33.69 5.56
C SER A 242 36.48 -34.95 4.94
N ILE A 243 37.78 -35.14 5.15
CA ILE A 243 38.52 -36.34 4.77
C ILE A 243 39.11 -36.94 6.03
N ASN A 244 39.04 -38.26 6.15
CA ASN A 244 39.62 -38.94 7.29
C ASN A 244 41.14 -39.09 7.12
N ASP A 245 41.88 -39.01 8.22
CA ASP A 245 43.27 -39.42 8.23
C ASP A 245 43.37 -40.95 8.04
N ILE A 246 44.39 -41.39 7.29
CA ILE A 246 44.72 -42.80 7.13
C ILE A 246 46.19 -43.04 7.44
N THR A 247 46.48 -44.24 7.94
CA THR A 247 47.84 -44.75 8.05
C THR A 247 47.89 -46.07 7.29
N VAL A 248 48.81 -46.20 6.34
CA VAL A 248 48.97 -47.38 5.51
C VAL A 248 50.44 -47.79 5.44
N ASN A 249 50.70 -49.10 5.34
CA ASN A 249 52.04 -49.64 5.19
C ASN A 249 52.55 -49.40 3.76
N GLU A 250 53.85 -49.09 3.59
CA GLU A 250 54.49 -48.83 2.29
C GLU A 250 54.39 -50.00 1.30
N ALA A 251 54.21 -51.24 1.78
CA ALA A 251 54.01 -52.42 0.94
C ALA A 251 52.59 -52.55 0.36
N ALA A 252 51.63 -51.71 0.78
CA ALA A 252 50.24 -51.82 0.36
C ALA A 252 49.98 -51.38 -1.10
N GLY A 253 50.91 -50.63 -1.70
CA GLY A 253 50.84 -50.19 -3.10
C GLY A 253 49.84 -49.05 -3.38
N THR A 254 48.77 -48.91 -2.59
CA THR A 254 47.83 -47.78 -2.68
C THR A 254 47.33 -47.35 -1.30
N ALA A 255 46.95 -46.06 -1.19
CA ALA A 255 46.29 -45.49 -0.03
C ALA A 255 44.88 -45.04 -0.43
N THR A 256 43.85 -45.50 0.29
CA THR A 256 42.45 -45.19 -0.01
C THR A 256 41.86 -44.29 1.06
N PHE A 257 41.31 -43.15 0.65
CA PHE A 257 40.62 -42.21 1.53
C PHE A 257 39.11 -42.39 1.41
N THR A 258 38.41 -42.26 2.52
CA THR A 258 36.94 -42.22 2.51
C THR A 258 36.51 -40.77 2.74
N VAL A 259 35.95 -40.14 1.71
CA VAL A 259 35.35 -38.82 1.84
C VAL A 259 33.94 -39.00 2.41
N LEU A 260 33.71 -38.45 3.61
CA LEU A 260 32.41 -38.45 4.25
C LEU A 260 31.72 -37.10 3.97
N HIS A 261 30.46 -37.16 3.55
CA HIS A 261 29.54 -36.02 3.61
C HIS A 261 28.59 -36.23 4.79
N ARG A 262 28.31 -35.18 5.56
CA ARG A 262 27.16 -35.20 6.49
C ARG A 262 25.92 -34.83 5.68
N ASP A 263 25.10 -35.82 5.32
CA ASP A 263 23.75 -35.54 4.83
C ASP A 263 22.90 -35.16 6.06
N GLN A 264 22.35 -33.95 6.11
CA GLN A 264 21.46 -33.49 7.21
C GLN A 264 20.04 -34.07 7.09
N ARG A 265 19.80 -35.06 6.22
CA ARG A 265 18.50 -35.73 6.16
C ARG A 265 18.25 -36.60 7.40
N HIS A 266 17.32 -36.11 8.21
CA HIS A 266 16.56 -36.78 9.27
C HIS A 266 16.62 -38.33 9.27
N PRO A 267 16.98 -38.99 10.38
CA PRO A 267 17.01 -40.46 10.43
C PRO A 267 15.58 -41.01 10.51
N HIS A 268 15.02 -41.45 9.38
CA HIS A 268 13.87 -42.36 9.41
C HIS A 268 14.31 -43.72 9.98
N LEU A 269 13.57 -44.13 11.02
CA LEU A 269 13.75 -45.30 11.87
C LEU A 269 14.08 -46.59 11.09
N ARG A 270 15.13 -47.30 11.56
CA ARG A 270 15.39 -48.70 11.22
C ARG A 270 14.20 -49.60 11.60
N PRO A 271 13.74 -50.54 10.75
CA PRO A 271 12.93 -51.65 11.21
C PRO A 271 13.84 -52.74 11.78
N GLY A 272 13.84 -52.88 13.10
CA GLY A 272 14.45 -54.01 13.80
C GLY A 272 13.50 -54.60 14.82
N ARG A 273 12.77 -55.66 14.45
CA ARG A 273 12.27 -56.66 15.41
C ARG A 273 11.99 -58.00 14.71
N PRO A 274 12.71 -59.09 15.05
CA PRO A 274 12.30 -60.44 14.69
C PRO A 274 11.45 -61.07 15.81
N PRO A 275 10.45 -61.92 15.51
CA PRO A 275 9.89 -62.79 16.52
C PRO A 275 10.24 -64.27 16.31
N HIS A 276 10.78 -64.83 17.38
CA HIS A 276 10.46 -66.13 17.97
C HIS A 276 10.75 -67.43 17.22
N ALA A 277 11.73 -68.14 17.78
CA ALA A 277 11.86 -69.59 17.73
C ALA A 277 10.57 -70.28 18.24
N ASN A 278 10.15 -71.32 17.54
CA ASN A 278 9.28 -72.34 18.12
C ASN A 278 9.93 -73.71 17.91
N HIS A 279 10.29 -74.32 19.03
CA HIS A 279 10.84 -75.66 19.13
C HIS A 279 9.66 -76.62 19.32
N HIS A 280 9.42 -77.52 18.37
CA HIS A 280 8.83 -78.82 18.65
C HIS A 280 9.18 -79.81 17.54
N GLY A 281 10.04 -80.77 17.88
CA GLY A 281 10.32 -81.91 17.03
C GLY A 281 9.14 -82.89 17.00
N ARG A 282 8.94 -83.52 15.83
CA ARG A 282 8.62 -84.94 15.74
C ARG A 282 9.36 -85.55 14.55
N ASP A 283 10.16 -86.52 14.92
CA ASP A 283 10.87 -87.50 14.14
C ASP A 283 9.88 -88.50 13.49
N ARG A 284 10.05 -88.84 12.21
CA ARG A 284 10.18 -90.22 11.71
C ARG A 284 10.04 -90.34 10.18
N GLN A 285 11.10 -90.95 9.64
CA GLN A 285 11.33 -91.54 8.31
C GLN A 285 10.16 -92.29 7.65
N ARG A 286 10.11 -92.29 6.30
CA ARG A 286 10.55 -93.39 5.40
C ARG A 286 10.19 -93.09 3.91
N HIS A 287 11.19 -93.16 3.03
CA HIS A 287 11.10 -93.53 1.61
C HIS A 287 10.99 -95.08 1.50
N PRO A 288 10.80 -95.73 0.32
CA PRO A 288 10.82 -95.22 -1.06
C PRO A 288 9.67 -95.74 -1.98
N LEU A 289 9.55 -95.16 -3.17
CA LEU A 289 9.63 -95.84 -4.48
C LEU A 289 10.30 -94.86 -5.46
#